data_AF-A0A8X6GBM2-F1
#
_entry.id   AF-A0A8X6GBM2-F1
#
_cell.length_a   1.000
_cell.length_b   1.000
_cell.length_c   1.000
_cell.angle_alpha   90.00
_cell.angle_beta   90.00
_cell.angle_gamma   90.00
#
_symmetry.space_group_name_H-M   'P 1'
#
loop_
_entity.id
_entity.type
_entity.pdbx_description
1 polymer ?
#
loop_
_entity_poly.entity_id
_entity_poly.type
_entity_poly.pdbx_seq_one_letter_code
_entity_poly.pdbx_strand_id
1 'polypeptide(L)'
;MLSFFTDMGSTAIVASMMGKFGSAAAFMVIYQQAAELYPTPVRALGMGIGSVVSSLAVICMPYVCYLGIYNKAIPFLFIGAMCVSAGLMAPLVPETLHKRLPQTIRDSEEFGISRGCFPCCVYEEGKDEDDPENPEVA
;
A
#
# COMPACT_ATOMS: atom_id res chain seq x y z
N MET A 1 6.75 27.49 33.55
CA MET A 1 6.27 27.89 32.19
C MET A 1 7.02 27.14 31.08
N LEU A 2 8.36 27.06 31.12
CA LEU A 2 9.17 26.29 30.14
C LEU A 2 8.92 24.78 30.13
N SER A 3 8.70 24.13 31.29
CA SER A 3 8.44 22.68 31.34
C SER A 3 7.12 22.25 30.68
N PHE A 4 6.11 23.13 30.64
CA PHE A 4 4.85 22.87 29.93
C PHE A 4 5.04 22.91 28.41
N PHE A 5 5.96 23.75 27.93
CA PHE A 5 6.32 23.85 26.52
C PHE A 5 7.20 22.67 26.07
N THR A 6 8.07 22.17 26.95
CA THR A 6 8.85 20.94 26.72
C THR A 6 7.97 19.68 26.72
N ASP A 7 6.93 19.61 27.55
CA ASP A 7 5.99 18.48 27.56
C ASP A 7 5.12 18.43 26.29
N MET A 8 4.57 19.58 25.87
CA MET A 8 3.89 19.73 24.58
C MET A 8 4.82 19.49 23.39
N GLY A 9 6.09 19.90 23.50
CA GLY A 9 7.11 19.68 22.49
C GLY A 9 7.49 18.21 22.36
N SER A 10 7.78 17.53 23.47
CA SER A 10 8.15 16.11 23.50
C SER A 10 7.04 15.23 22.95
N THR A 11 5.80 15.46 23.35
CA THR A 11 4.63 14.71 22.84
C THR A 11 4.41 14.93 21.34
N ALA A 12 4.56 16.16 20.84
CA ALA A 12 4.50 16.44 19.41
C ALA A 12 5.67 15.81 18.62
N ILE A 13 6.88 15.80 19.18
CA ILE A 13 8.06 15.21 18.56
C ILE A 13 7.89 13.69 18.45
N VAL A 14 7.49 13.01 19.54
CA VAL A 14 7.26 11.55 19.48
C VAL A 14 6.15 11.20 18.51
N ALA A 15 5.05 11.97 18.46
CA ALA A 15 3.99 11.78 17.48
C ALA A 15 4.50 11.96 16.03
N SER A 16 5.31 12.99 15.78
CA SER A 16 5.88 13.24 14.46
C SER A 16 6.89 12.16 14.01
N MET A 17 7.67 11.63 14.95
CA MET A 17 8.63 10.55 14.72
C MET A 17 7.93 9.23 14.45
N MET A 18 6.86 8.94 15.19
CA MET A 18 6.07 7.73 14.98
C MET A 18 5.39 7.74 13.61
N GLY A 19 4.87 8.90 13.18
CA GLY A 19 4.31 9.07 11.83
C GLY A 19 5.35 8.88 10.71
N LYS A 20 6.54 9.50 10.85
CA LYS A 20 7.63 9.32 9.87
C LYS A 20 8.14 7.88 9.81
N PHE A 21 8.30 7.24 10.96
CA PHE A 21 8.75 5.86 11.05
C PHE A 21 7.75 4.90 10.41
N GLY A 22 6.46 5.03 10.74
CA GLY A 22 5.40 4.21 10.14
C GLY A 22 5.31 4.38 8.62
N SER A 23 5.43 5.61 8.13
CA SER A 23 5.46 5.86 6.68
C SER A 23 6.66 5.20 6.01
N ALA A 24 7.88 5.32 6.57
CA ALA A 24 9.08 4.70 6.02
C ALA A 24 9.00 3.15 6.03
N ALA A 25 8.47 2.56 7.10
CA ALA A 25 8.27 1.13 7.20
C ALA A 25 7.27 0.63 6.14
N ALA A 26 6.14 1.33 5.96
CA ALA A 26 5.17 1.00 4.92
C ALA A 26 5.77 1.07 3.51
N PHE A 27 6.57 2.11 3.21
CA PHE A 27 7.27 2.21 1.93
C PHE A 27 8.23 1.04 1.68
N MET A 28 8.97 0.59 2.71
CA MET A 28 9.87 -0.56 2.59
C MET A 28 9.11 -1.87 2.32
N VAL A 29 8.01 -2.12 3.04
CA VAL A 29 7.19 -3.33 2.86
C VAL A 29 6.61 -3.40 1.45
N ILE A 30 6.03 -2.30 0.95
CA ILE A 30 5.46 -2.25 -0.41
C ILE A 30 6.55 -2.50 -1.46
N TYR A 31 7.74 -1.93 -1.27
CA TYR A 31 8.85 -2.10 -2.21
C TYR A 31 9.36 -3.55 -2.23
N GLN A 32 9.43 -4.18 -1.06
CA GLN A 32 9.81 -5.60 -0.93
C GLN A 32 8.77 -6.51 -1.57
N GLN A 33 7.49 -6.29 -1.28
CA GLN A 33 6.39 -7.05 -1.90
C GLN A 33 6.39 -6.87 -3.43
N ALA A 34 6.66 -5.66 -3.93
CA ALA A 34 6.79 -5.43 -5.37
C ALA A 34 8.00 -6.17 -5.97
N ALA A 35 9.09 -6.34 -5.21
CA ALA A 35 10.24 -7.11 -5.68
C ALA A 35 9.93 -8.63 -5.76
N GLU A 36 9.09 -9.14 -4.88
CA GLU A 36 8.72 -10.55 -4.86
C GLU A 36 7.64 -10.86 -5.90
N LEU A 37 6.63 -9.99 -6.04
CA LEU A 37 5.45 -10.24 -6.87
C LEU A 37 5.67 -9.98 -8.37
N TYR A 38 6.50 -8.99 -8.72
CA TYR A 38 6.69 -8.59 -10.11
C TYR A 38 7.93 -9.24 -10.72
N PRO A 39 7.79 -10.01 -11.82
CA PRO A 39 8.95 -10.40 -12.62
C PRO A 39 9.66 -9.14 -13.14
N THR A 40 10.97 -9.19 -13.27
CA THR A 40 11.85 -8.07 -13.66
C THR A 40 11.35 -7.17 -14.81
N PRO A 41 10.70 -7.65 -15.89
CA PRO A 41 10.22 -6.78 -16.97
C PRO A 41 9.09 -5.82 -16.58
N VAL A 42 8.21 -6.19 -15.64
CA VAL A 42 7.02 -5.36 -15.29
C VAL A 42 7.25 -4.48 -14.06
N ARG A 43 8.33 -4.72 -13.31
CA ARG A 43 8.68 -3.96 -12.10
C ARG A 43 8.86 -2.47 -12.37
N ALA A 44 9.58 -2.11 -13.43
CA ALA A 44 9.81 -0.72 -13.82
C ALA A 44 8.53 0.00 -14.28
N LEU A 45 7.66 -0.72 -15.00
CA LEU A 45 6.35 -0.21 -15.43
C LEU A 45 5.47 0.12 -14.21
N GLY A 46 5.39 -0.79 -13.23
CA GLY A 46 4.64 -0.60 -11.99
C GLY A 46 5.11 0.62 -11.17
N MET A 47 6.43 0.80 -11.03
CA MET A 47 6.97 1.99 -10.36
C MET A 47 6.74 3.28 -11.17
N GLY A 48 6.76 3.19 -12.50
CA GLY A 48 6.47 4.30 -13.40
C GLY A 48 5.04 4.82 -13.27
N ILE A 49 4.05 3.91 -13.25
CA ILE A 49 2.64 4.29 -13.07
C ILE A 49 2.39 4.89 -11.67
N GLY A 50 3.05 4.37 -10.63
CA GLY A 50 2.95 4.96 -9.29
C GLY A 50 3.47 6.39 -9.23
N SER A 51 4.53 6.68 -10.00
CA SER A 51 5.15 8.01 -10.06
C SER A 51 4.24 9.05 -10.73
N VAL A 52 3.50 8.67 -11.77
CA VAL A 52 2.55 9.60 -12.42
C VAL A 52 1.35 9.90 -11.49
N VAL A 53 0.84 8.91 -10.76
CA VAL A 53 -0.22 9.10 -9.77
C VAL A 53 0.25 10.01 -8.63
N SER A 54 1.48 9.81 -8.17
CA SER A 54 2.10 10.66 -7.14
C SER A 54 2.23 12.11 -7.62
N SER A 55 2.58 12.31 -8.89
CA SER A 55 2.71 13.63 -9.49
C SER A 55 1.37 14.37 -9.57
N LEU A 56 0.28 13.66 -9.89
CA LEU A 56 -1.07 14.24 -9.87
C LEU A 56 -1.45 14.72 -8.47
N ALA A 57 -1.13 13.95 -7.43
CA ALA A 57 -1.39 14.35 -6.05
C ALA A 57 -0.64 15.64 -5.67
N VAL A 58 0.61 15.81 -6.13
CA VAL A 58 1.39 17.03 -5.89
C VAL A 58 0.77 18.24 -6.60
N ILE A 59 0.25 18.07 -7.82
CA ILE A 59 -0.46 19.14 -8.56
C ILE A 59 -1.77 19.53 -7.85
N CYS A 60 -2.46 18.57 -7.24
CA CYS A 60 -3.68 18.82 -6.46
C CYS A 60 -3.41 19.52 -5.10
N MET A 61 -2.21 19.36 -4.53
CA MET A 61 -1.84 19.90 -3.22
C MET A 61 -2.08 21.41 -3.02
N PRO A 62 -1.68 22.32 -3.93
CA PRO A 62 -1.96 23.75 -3.78
C PRO A 62 -3.47 24.08 -3.71
N TYR A 63 -4.32 23.31 -4.39
CA TYR A 63 -5.78 23.49 -4.32
C TYR A 63 -6.33 23.16 -2.93
N VAL A 64 -5.86 22.06 -2.33
CA VAL A 64 -6.22 21.68 -0.96
C VAL A 64 -5.73 22.73 0.05
N CYS A 65 -4.53 23.28 -0.17
CA CYS A 65 -3.97 24.34 0.66
C CYS A 65 -4.77 25.65 0.57
N TYR A 66 -5.26 26.00 -0.62
CA TYR A 66 -6.10 27.18 -0.84
C TYR A 66 -7.43 27.11 -0.07
N LEU A 67 -8.06 25.92 -0.01
CA LEU A 67 -9.27 25.71 0.81
C LEU A 67 -9.00 25.84 2.31
N GLY A 68 -7.77 25.60 2.76
CA GLY A 68 -7.35 25.75 4.15
C GLY A 68 -7.37 27.18 4.69
N ILE A 69 -7.46 28.19 3.81
CA ILE A 69 -7.56 29.61 4.19
C ILE A 69 -8.91 29.91 4.89
N TYR A 70 -9.98 29.21 4.47
CA TYR A 70 -11.30 29.39 5.08
C TYR A 70 -11.43 28.66 6.41
N ASN A 71 -10.92 27.43 6.50
CA ASN A 71 -10.92 26.67 7.74
C ASN A 71 -9.79 25.64 7.75
N LYS A 72 -8.92 25.73 8.77
CA LYS A 72 -7.72 24.89 8.90
C LYS A 72 -8.04 23.40 9.11
N ALA A 73 -9.26 23.07 9.55
CA ALA A 73 -9.70 21.68 9.75
C ALA A 73 -9.97 20.92 8.44
N ILE A 74 -10.38 21.61 7.38
CA ILE A 74 -10.77 21.02 6.09
C ILE A 74 -9.62 20.23 5.42
N PRO A 75 -8.41 20.79 5.23
CA PRO A 75 -7.32 20.06 4.59
C PRO A 75 -6.85 18.85 5.42
N PHE A 76 -6.90 18.93 6.76
CA PHE A 76 -6.56 17.81 7.64
C PHE A 76 -7.55 16.66 7.50
N LEU A 77 -8.85 16.95 7.45
CA LEU A 77 -9.88 15.92 7.23
C LEU A 77 -9.77 15.30 5.85
N PHE A 78 -9.45 16.08 4.81
CA PHE A 78 -9.29 15.57 3.46
C PHE A 78 -8.11 14.59 3.33
N ILE A 79 -6.93 14.98 3.82
CA ILE A 79 -5.74 14.11 3.80
C ILE A 79 -5.97 12.88 4.68
N GLY A 80 -6.56 13.06 5.86
CA GLY A 80 -6.91 11.96 6.75
C GLY A 80 -7.89 10.96 6.11
N ALA A 81 -8.94 11.44 5.44
CA ALA A 81 -9.89 10.59 4.74
C ALA A 81 -9.25 9.80 3.59
N MET A 82 -8.33 10.43 2.83
CA MET A 82 -7.55 9.75 1.79
C MET A 82 -6.59 8.70 2.37
N CYS A 83 -5.98 8.96 3.52
CA CYS A 83 -5.15 7.95 4.20
C CYS A 83 -5.98 6.78 4.71
N VAL A 84 -7.17 7.04 5.28
CA VAL A 84 -8.08 5.99 5.75
C VAL A 84 -8.60 5.15 4.58
N SER A 85 -8.99 5.78 3.46
CA SER A 85 -9.43 5.03 2.27
C SER A 85 -8.31 4.19 1.67
N ALA A 86 -7.07 4.72 1.63
CA ALA A 86 -5.90 3.96 1.19
C ALA A 86 -5.58 2.78 2.13
N GLY A 87 -5.63 2.99 3.44
CA GLY A 87 -5.45 1.92 4.43
C GLY A 87 -6.56 0.87 4.40
N LEU A 88 -7.80 1.29 4.13
CA LEU A 88 -8.93 0.38 3.92
C LEU A 88 -8.80 -0.42 2.62
N MET A 89 -8.11 0.13 1.63
CA MET A 89 -7.78 -0.55 0.38
C MET A 89 -6.54 -1.45 0.49
N ALA A 90 -5.64 -1.24 1.46
CA ALA A 90 -4.46 -2.07 1.68
C ALA A 90 -4.75 -3.59 1.82
N PRO A 91 -5.80 -4.04 2.53
CA PRO A 91 -6.13 -5.48 2.60
C PRO A 91 -6.64 -6.08 1.27
N LEU A 92 -6.90 -5.29 0.23
CA LEU A 92 -7.23 -5.84 -1.11
C LEU A 92 -6.03 -6.46 -1.80
N VAL A 93 -4.80 -6.19 -1.33
CA VAL A 93 -3.61 -6.92 -1.76
C VAL A 93 -3.61 -8.24 -1.00
N PRO A 94 -3.96 -9.37 -1.63
CA PRO A 94 -3.97 -10.65 -0.96
C PRO A 94 -2.55 -10.93 -0.45
N GLU A 95 -2.43 -11.13 0.87
CA GLU A 95 -1.21 -11.55 1.55
C GLU A 95 -0.56 -12.71 0.77
N THR A 96 0.65 -12.46 0.26
CA THR A 96 1.42 -13.34 -0.62
C THR A 96 2.17 -14.42 0.15
N LEU A 97 1.74 -14.73 1.38
CA LEU A 97 2.30 -15.80 2.18
C LEU A 97 1.63 -17.12 1.74
N HIS A 98 2.41 -18.07 1.23
CA HIS A 98 2.01 -19.44 0.84
C HIS A 98 1.43 -19.73 -0.56
N LYS A 99 1.45 -18.82 -1.55
CA LYS A 99 1.13 -19.18 -2.95
C LYS A 99 2.37 -19.21 -3.85
N ARG A 100 2.54 -20.29 -4.62
CA ARG A 100 3.58 -20.39 -5.66
C ARG A 100 3.38 -19.26 -6.67
N LEU A 101 4.39 -18.40 -6.81
CA LEU A 101 4.31 -17.32 -7.78
C LEU A 101 4.38 -17.88 -9.21
N PRO A 102 3.50 -17.43 -10.11
CA PRO A 102 3.55 -17.77 -11.52
C PRO A 102 4.89 -17.28 -12.11
N GLN A 103 5.77 -18.21 -12.51
CA GLN A 103 7.10 -17.87 -13.05
C GLN A 103 7.07 -17.44 -14.53
N THR A 104 5.89 -17.42 -15.16
CA THR A 104 5.72 -17.14 -16.59
C THR A 104 4.55 -16.18 -16.83
N ILE A 105 4.75 -15.25 -17.78
CA ILE A 105 3.75 -14.26 -18.21
C ILE A 105 2.44 -14.94 -18.64
N ARG A 106 2.53 -16.14 -19.22
CA ARG A 106 1.37 -16.89 -19.73
C ARG A 106 0.45 -17.39 -18.60
N ASP A 107 1.03 -17.67 -17.42
CA ASP A 107 0.29 -18.07 -16.22
C ASP A 107 -0.33 -16.84 -15.51
N SER A 108 0.25 -15.64 -15.73
CA SER A 108 -0.29 -14.37 -15.24
C SER A 108 -1.56 -13.95 -15.99
N GLU A 109 -1.64 -14.25 -17.30
CA GLU A 109 -2.81 -13.93 -18.13
C GLU A 109 -4.04 -14.77 -17.75
N GLU A 110 -3.85 -16.05 -17.41
CA GLU A 110 -4.95 -16.93 -16.99
C GLU A 110 -5.47 -16.59 -15.58
N PHE A 111 -4.58 -16.15 -14.69
CA PHE A 111 -4.94 -15.64 -13.35
C PHE A 111 -5.76 -14.33 -13.41
N GLY A 112 -5.49 -13.47 -14.41
CA GLY A 112 -6.15 -12.17 -14.56
C GLY A 112 -7.58 -12.25 -15.13
N ILE A 113 -7.90 -13.30 -15.90
CA ILE A 113 -9.21 -13.46 -16.55
C ILE A 113 -10.30 -13.94 -15.57
N SER A 114 -9.92 -14.68 -14.53
CA SER A 114 -10.87 -15.28 -13.57
C SER A 114 -11.28 -14.37 -12.40
N ARG A 115 -10.76 -13.13 -12.32
CA ARG A 115 -11.12 -12.17 -11.28
C ARG A 115 -11.90 -10.99 -11.87
N GLY A 116 -13.22 -11.14 -11.90
CA GLY A 116 -14.16 -10.09 -12.24
C GLY A 116 -14.07 -8.87 -11.30
N CYS A 117 -14.59 -7.76 -11.81
CA CYS A 117 -14.67 -6.45 -11.18
C CYS A 117 -15.44 -6.53 -9.85
N PHE A 118 -14.71 -6.39 -8.73
CA PHE A 118 -15.17 -6.34 -7.33
C PHE A 118 -15.77 -7.64 -6.75
N PRO A 119 -15.22 -8.07 -5.60
CA PRO A 119 -16.07 -8.41 -4.48
C PRO A 119 -15.74 -7.51 -3.29
N CYS A 120 -16.68 -6.65 -2.96
CA CYS A 120 -16.83 -6.16 -1.60
C CYS A 120 -17.23 -7.37 -0.74
N CYS A 121 -16.51 -7.62 0.36
CA CYS A 121 -16.74 -8.69 1.36
C CYS A 121 -16.34 -10.13 1.00
N VAL A 122 -15.06 -10.43 0.79
CA VAL A 122 -14.52 -11.80 0.98
C VAL A 122 -13.04 -11.77 1.41
N TYR A 123 -12.77 -12.10 2.68
CA TYR A 123 -11.54 -12.82 3.07
C TYR A 123 -11.87 -14.30 2.88
N GLU A 124 -11.31 -14.95 1.84
CA GLU A 124 -11.36 -16.41 1.72
C GLU A 124 -10.08 -16.96 2.36
N GLU A 125 -10.27 -17.39 3.59
CA GLU A 125 -9.46 -18.41 4.22
C GLU A 125 -9.59 -19.71 3.41
N GLY A 126 -8.48 -20.28 2.95
CA GLY A 126 -8.48 -21.46 2.10
C GLY A 126 -7.44 -22.47 2.54
N LYS A 127 -7.83 -23.28 3.54
CA LYS A 127 -7.42 -24.65 3.90
C LYS A 127 -6.10 -25.20 3.35
N ASP A 128 -5.25 -25.59 4.28
CA ASP A 128 -4.33 -26.71 4.17
C ASP A 128 -5.05 -27.99 3.70
N GLU A 129 -4.49 -28.74 2.75
CA GLU A 129 -4.64 -30.21 2.67
C GLU A 129 -3.58 -30.83 1.74
N ASP A 130 -2.87 -31.80 2.31
CA ASP A 130 -1.80 -32.68 1.81
C ASP A 130 -2.21 -33.44 0.53
N ASP A 131 -1.36 -33.94 -0.38
CA ASP A 131 -0.22 -34.90 -0.31
C ASP A 131 0.05 -35.32 -1.80
N PRO A 132 0.83 -36.37 -2.14
CA PRO A 132 2.28 -36.58 -2.16
C PRO A 132 2.89 -36.69 -3.59
N GLU A 133 4.17 -37.05 -3.65
CA GLU A 133 4.79 -37.91 -4.69
C GLU A 133 5.43 -37.25 -5.94
N ASN A 134 6.72 -36.94 -5.78
CA ASN A 134 7.81 -37.08 -6.77
C ASN A 134 7.71 -38.42 -7.56
N PRO A 135 8.08 -38.58 -8.86
CA PRO A 135 9.44 -38.30 -9.38
C PRO A 135 9.55 -37.91 -10.88
N GLU A 136 10.82 -37.78 -11.34
CA GLU A 136 11.34 -37.80 -12.74
C GLU A 136 11.44 -36.44 -13.47
N VAL A 137 12.59 -35.76 -13.49
CA VAL A 137 13.78 -35.97 -14.38
C VAL A 137 13.50 -36.58 -15.75
N ALA A 138 13.63 -35.76 -16.81
CA ALA A 138 14.23 -36.12 -18.10
C ALA A 138 14.68 -34.84 -18.83
#